data_AF-A0A3D0XJQ3-F1
#
_entry.id   AF-A0A3D0XJQ3-F1
#
_cell.length_a   1.000
_cell.length_b   1.000
_cell.length_c   1.000
_cell.angle_alpha   90.00
_cell.angle_beta   90.00
_cell.angle_gamma   90.00
#
_symmetry.space_group_name_H-M   'P 1'
#
loop_
_entity.id
_entity.type
_entity.pdbx_description
1 polymer ?
#
loop_
_entity_poly.entity_id
_entity_poly.type
_entity_poly.pdbx_seq_one_letter_code
_entity_poly.pdbx_strand_id
1 'polypeptide(L)'
;PVGVATQKDELRLKFWGKPENVVAFFDAVCEEVRELMAQLGIRKFNDLVGRTDLLEVAPATQFSESIQSKVASLQLDKLLWQADETGSMPRIHTRERNERFGDSSLDDRIVNDAKHALQGKGKVALKYKINNICRNIGTRVSGIIGYTYGDQGLPAGSIDLTLNG
;
A
#
# COMPACT_ATOMS: atom_id res chain seq x y z
N PRO A 1 25.84 2.61 18.88
CA PRO A 1 24.93 3.09 19.94
C PRO A 1 23.95 2.01 20.45
N VAL A 2 23.12 1.39 19.59
CA VAL A 2 22.17 0.31 20.01
C VAL A 2 21.91 -0.76 18.93
N GLY A 3 22.70 -0.78 17.85
CA GLY A 3 22.61 -1.83 16.81
C GLY A 3 21.48 -1.73 15.80
N VAL A 4 20.68 -0.65 15.80
CA VAL A 4 19.50 -0.50 14.93
C VAL A 4 19.86 -0.21 13.46
N ALA A 5 20.53 0.92 13.19
CA ALA A 5 20.85 1.36 11.82
C ALA A 5 22.34 1.20 11.51
N THR A 6 22.85 -0.03 11.58
CA THR A 6 24.29 -0.31 11.35
C THR A 6 24.53 -1.68 10.74
N GLN A 7 25.57 -1.79 9.91
CA GLN A 7 26.04 -3.06 9.33
C GLN A 7 27.27 -3.64 10.04
N LYS A 8 27.88 -2.91 10.99
CA LYS A 8 29.03 -3.42 11.75
C LYS A 8 28.57 -4.47 12.76
N ASP A 9 29.15 -5.68 12.71
CA ASP A 9 28.73 -6.82 13.53
C ASP A 9 28.74 -6.53 15.03
N GLU A 10 29.82 -5.92 15.54
CA GLU A 10 29.97 -5.53 16.95
C GLU A 10 28.87 -4.58 17.44
N LEU A 11 28.30 -3.77 16.53
CA LEU A 11 27.21 -2.87 16.85
C LEU A 11 25.86 -3.58 16.72
N ARG A 12 25.67 -4.48 15.74
CA ARG A 12 24.45 -5.28 15.57
C ARG A 12 24.19 -6.20 16.76
N LEU A 13 25.23 -6.75 17.38
CA LEU A 13 25.12 -7.55 18.61
C LEU A 13 24.50 -6.80 19.79
N LYS A 14 24.46 -5.46 19.74
CA LYS A 14 23.85 -4.61 20.78
C LYS A 14 22.34 -4.42 20.59
N PHE A 15 21.73 -4.97 19.53
CA PHE A 15 20.30 -4.87 19.28
C PHE A 15 19.53 -5.86 20.17
N TRP A 16 18.73 -5.32 21.10
CA TRP A 16 17.90 -6.07 22.04
C TRP A 16 16.40 -5.97 21.74
N GLY A 17 16.03 -5.26 20.66
CA GLY A 17 14.64 -5.11 20.25
C GLY A 17 14.04 -6.46 19.88
N LYS A 18 12.82 -6.72 20.35
CA LYS A 18 12.08 -7.94 20.04
C LYS A 18 10.79 -7.61 19.27
N PRO A 19 10.28 -8.54 18.44
CA PRO A 19 8.99 -8.34 17.78
C PRO A 19 7.86 -7.94 18.75
N GLU A 20 7.87 -8.48 19.97
CA GLU A 20 6.87 -8.20 21.00
C GLU A 20 6.85 -6.74 21.42
N ASN A 21 8.00 -6.04 21.38
CA ASN A 21 8.05 -4.61 21.71
C ASN A 21 7.27 -3.77 20.68
N VAL A 22 7.29 -4.18 19.41
CA VAL A 22 6.55 -3.49 18.33
C VAL A 22 5.06 -3.78 18.43
N VAL A 23 4.69 -5.02 18.74
CA VAL A 23 3.29 -5.41 18.99
C VAL A 23 2.72 -4.60 20.15
N ALA A 24 3.41 -4.59 21.30
CA ALA A 24 2.98 -3.85 22.49
C ALA A 24 2.83 -2.34 22.22
N PHE A 25 3.73 -1.76 21.42
CA PHE A 25 3.62 -0.37 20.99
C PHE A 25 2.33 -0.11 20.21
N PHE A 26 2.04 -0.93 19.18
CA PHE A 26 0.82 -0.74 18.39
C PHE A 26 -0.46 -1.07 19.17
N ASP A 27 -0.42 -2.01 20.11
CA ASP A 27 -1.54 -2.29 20.99
C ASP A 27 -1.87 -1.07 21.87
N ALA A 28 -0.86 -0.42 22.45
CA ALA A 28 -1.02 0.80 23.23
C ALA A 28 -1.58 1.95 22.37
N VAL A 29 -1.04 2.16 21.17
CA VAL A 29 -1.56 3.16 20.22
C VAL A 29 -3.02 2.87 19.84
N CYS A 30 -3.36 1.61 19.61
CA CYS A 30 -4.73 1.21 19.27
C CYS A 30 -5.69 1.45 20.45
N GLU A 31 -5.26 1.22 21.68
CA GLU A 31 -6.07 1.50 22.87
C GLU A 31 -6.34 3.00 23.03
N GLU A 32 -5.31 3.84 22.93
CA GLU A 32 -5.47 5.30 22.99
C GLU A 32 -6.43 5.81 21.90
N VAL A 33 -6.30 5.30 20.67
CA VAL A 33 -7.23 5.64 19.58
C VAL A 33 -8.67 5.21 19.90
N ARG A 34 -8.88 4.02 20.48
CA ARG A 34 -10.22 3.56 20.90
C ARG A 34 -10.81 4.43 22.00
N GLU A 35 -10.00 4.84 22.98
CA GLU A 35 -10.42 5.74 24.05
C GLU A 35 -10.86 7.10 23.50
N LEU A 36 -10.08 7.70 22.59
CA LEU A 36 -10.44 8.95 21.91
C LEU A 36 -11.72 8.80 21.08
N MET A 37 -11.86 7.70 20.33
CA MET A 37 -13.10 7.42 19.59
C MET A 37 -14.31 7.29 20.52
N ALA A 38 -14.14 6.66 21.68
CA ALA A 38 -15.20 6.53 22.67
C ALA A 38 -15.61 7.89 23.27
N GLN A 39 -14.64 8.78 23.54
CA GLN A 39 -14.91 10.16 23.98
C GLN A 39 -15.72 10.95 22.94
N LEU A 40 -15.48 10.69 21.65
CA LEU A 40 -16.23 11.28 20.54
C LEU A 40 -17.55 10.54 20.23
N GLY A 41 -17.87 9.46 20.93
CA GLY A 41 -19.08 8.66 20.71
C GLY A 41 -19.06 7.80 19.43
N ILE A 42 -17.89 7.53 18.86
CA ILE A 42 -17.71 6.82 17.59
C ILE A 42 -17.27 5.38 17.84
N ARG A 43 -17.96 4.42 17.22
CA ARG A 43 -17.67 2.98 17.41
C ARG A 43 -16.80 2.36 16.33
N LYS A 44 -16.86 2.85 15.10
CA LYS A 44 -16.08 2.32 13.97
C LYS A 44 -15.10 3.36 13.48
N PHE A 45 -13.85 2.97 13.26
CA PHE A 45 -12.81 3.89 12.81
C PHE A 45 -13.17 4.56 11.47
N ASN A 46 -13.81 3.81 10.57
CA ASN A 46 -14.26 4.34 9.28
C ASN A 46 -15.27 5.49 9.40
N ASP A 47 -16.01 5.58 10.50
CA ASP A 47 -16.96 6.67 10.75
C ASP A 47 -16.24 7.97 11.18
N LEU A 48 -14.96 7.89 11.56
CA LEU A 48 -14.08 9.02 11.92
C LEU A 48 -13.36 9.58 10.68
N VAL A 49 -13.07 8.76 9.68
CA VAL A 49 -12.26 9.15 8.52
C VAL A 49 -12.91 10.31 7.77
N GLY A 50 -12.16 11.41 7.62
CA GLY A 50 -12.62 12.61 6.91
C GLY A 50 -13.63 13.48 7.68
N ARG A 51 -13.89 13.23 8.97
CA ARG A 51 -14.76 14.07 9.83
C ARG A 51 -14.02 15.31 10.36
N THR A 52 -13.68 16.26 9.49
CA THR A 52 -13.06 17.54 9.93
C THR A 52 -14.00 18.39 10.78
N ASP A 53 -15.30 18.12 10.75
CA ASP A 53 -16.31 18.74 11.62
C ASP A 53 -16.15 18.38 13.10
N LEU A 54 -15.34 17.36 13.43
CA LEU A 54 -14.96 17.00 14.81
C LEU A 54 -13.70 17.73 15.29
N LEU A 55 -13.11 18.58 14.44
CA LEU A 55 -11.89 19.33 14.74
C LEU A 55 -12.20 20.82 14.85
N GLU A 56 -11.56 21.48 15.80
CA GLU A 56 -11.60 22.94 15.95
C GLU A 56 -10.19 23.49 16.12
N VAL A 57 -10.00 24.76 15.73
CA VAL A 57 -8.72 25.44 15.95
C VAL A 57 -8.64 25.87 17.41
N ALA A 58 -7.65 25.34 18.12
CA ALA A 58 -7.38 25.73 19.51
C ALA A 58 -7.08 27.25 19.60
N PRO A 59 -7.70 27.98 20.54
CA PRO A 59 -7.41 29.39 20.76
C PRO A 59 -5.92 29.64 21.03
N ALA A 60 -5.36 30.69 20.42
CA ALA A 60 -3.93 31.03 20.58
C ALA A 60 -3.50 31.23 22.05
N THR A 61 -4.44 31.61 22.92
CA THR A 61 -4.23 31.79 24.37
C THR A 61 -3.94 30.49 25.12
N GLN A 62 -4.20 29.33 24.52
CA GLN A 62 -3.84 28.03 25.11
C GLN A 62 -2.35 27.68 24.89
N PHE A 63 -1.62 28.45 24.07
CA PHE A 63 -0.21 28.24 23.79
C PHE A 63 0.68 29.20 24.59
N SER A 64 1.96 28.88 24.73
CA SER A 64 2.91 29.74 25.43
C SER A 64 3.07 31.10 24.74
N GLU A 65 3.24 32.15 25.53
CA GLU A 65 3.37 33.54 25.05
C GLU A 65 4.42 33.70 23.94
N SER A 66 5.53 32.95 24.03
CA SER A 66 6.62 32.94 23.06
C SER A 66 6.24 32.53 21.63
N ILE A 67 5.14 31.78 21.44
CA ILE A 67 4.67 31.31 20.13
C ILE A 67 3.25 31.79 19.79
N GLN A 68 2.55 32.41 20.74
CA GLN A 68 1.16 32.82 20.59
C GLN A 68 0.92 33.69 19.34
N SER A 69 1.81 34.64 19.06
CA SER A 69 1.72 35.49 17.86
C SER A 69 1.88 34.69 16.55
N LYS A 70 2.74 33.66 16.55
CA LYS A 70 2.94 32.77 15.40
C LYS A 70 1.72 31.88 15.18
N VAL A 71 1.19 31.27 16.24
CA VAL A 71 -0.02 30.44 16.18
C VAL A 71 -1.20 31.26 15.67
N ALA A 72 -1.39 32.49 16.18
CA ALA A 72 -2.47 33.38 15.74
C ALA A 72 -2.37 33.77 14.25
N SER A 73 -1.20 33.63 13.63
CA SER A 73 -1.01 33.93 12.20
C SER A 73 -1.34 32.75 11.27
N LEU A 74 -1.57 31.54 11.81
CA LEU A 74 -1.87 30.35 11.01
C LEU A 74 -3.31 30.37 10.50
N GLN A 75 -3.48 30.13 9.21
CA GLN A 75 -4.79 29.93 8.58
C GLN A 75 -4.98 28.45 8.27
N LEU A 76 -5.85 27.78 9.03
CA LEU A 76 -6.08 26.34 8.94
C LEU A 76 -7.39 25.99 8.21
N ASP A 77 -8.11 26.97 7.67
CA ASP A 77 -9.43 26.78 7.04
C ASP A 77 -9.39 25.72 5.93
N LYS A 78 -8.30 25.68 5.16
CA LYS A 78 -8.11 24.68 4.09
C LYS A 78 -7.95 23.26 4.59
N LEU A 79 -7.46 23.05 5.82
CA LEU A 79 -7.36 21.72 6.44
C LEU A 79 -8.71 21.27 7.00
N LEU A 80 -9.53 22.22 7.46
CA LEU A 80 -10.85 21.94 8.03
C LEU A 80 -11.96 21.92 6.97
N TRP A 81 -11.67 22.38 5.76
CA TRP A 81 -12.64 22.47 4.67
C TRP A 81 -13.20 21.10 4.26
N GLN A 82 -14.53 21.01 4.22
CA GLN A 82 -15.26 19.85 3.70
C GLN A 82 -15.61 20.10 2.23
N ALA A 83 -15.01 19.30 1.34
CA ALA A 83 -15.22 19.44 -0.11
C ALA A 83 -16.62 18.99 -0.56
N ASP A 84 -17.25 18.09 0.18
CA ASP A 84 -18.61 17.62 -0.07
C ASP A 84 -19.56 18.18 0.98
N GLU A 85 -20.24 19.27 0.63
CA GLU A 85 -21.23 19.93 1.48
C GLU A 85 -22.45 19.04 1.79
N THR A 86 -22.74 18.05 0.92
CA THR A 86 -23.88 17.14 1.11
C THR A 86 -23.58 16.00 2.07
N GLY A 87 -22.30 15.72 2.32
CA GLY A 87 -21.82 14.58 3.10
C GLY A 87 -22.19 13.22 2.51
N SER A 88 -22.62 13.15 1.25
CA SER A 88 -23.09 11.94 0.58
C SER A 88 -21.96 11.16 -0.11
N MET A 89 -20.83 11.82 -0.38
CA MET A 89 -19.68 11.18 -0.98
C MET A 89 -18.98 10.25 0.03
N PRO A 90 -18.49 9.07 -0.42
CA PRO A 90 -17.70 8.19 0.42
C PRO A 90 -16.44 8.90 0.94
N ARG A 91 -16.24 8.89 2.26
CA ARG A 91 -15.02 9.41 2.91
C ARG A 91 -13.92 8.35 3.05
N ILE A 92 -14.26 7.10 2.75
CA ILE A 92 -13.37 5.94 2.81
C ILE A 92 -13.20 5.32 1.43
N HIS A 93 -12.22 4.43 1.31
CA HIS A 93 -12.08 3.61 0.11
C HIS A 93 -13.36 2.80 -0.13
N THR A 94 -13.84 2.77 -1.37
CA THR A 94 -15.01 1.99 -1.81
C THR A 94 -14.63 0.72 -2.56
N ARG A 95 -13.34 0.44 -2.68
CA ARG A 95 -12.79 -0.71 -3.39
C ARG A 95 -11.93 -1.52 -2.46
N GLU A 96 -12.27 -2.79 -2.33
CA GLU A 96 -11.51 -3.77 -1.54
C GLU A 96 -10.09 -3.99 -2.07
N ARG A 97 -9.93 -3.95 -3.41
CA ARG A 97 -8.64 -4.16 -4.06
C ARG A 97 -8.42 -3.15 -5.18
N ASN A 98 -7.16 -2.75 -5.35
CA ASN A 98 -6.73 -2.01 -6.51
C ASN A 98 -6.61 -2.95 -7.71
N GLU A 99 -7.75 -3.29 -8.32
CA GLU A 99 -7.77 -4.08 -9.54
C GLU A 99 -7.35 -3.24 -10.74
N ARG A 100 -6.69 -3.89 -11.69
CA ARG A 100 -6.31 -3.25 -12.95
C ARG A 100 -7.58 -2.83 -13.69
N PHE A 101 -7.61 -1.58 -14.12
CA PHE A 101 -8.66 -1.05 -14.99
C PHE A 101 -8.40 -1.49 -16.45
N GLY A 102 -9.43 -2.01 -17.13
CA GLY A 102 -9.43 -2.33 -18.56
C GLY A 102 -9.51 -3.83 -18.89
N ASP A 103 -9.60 -4.14 -20.19
CA ASP A 103 -9.79 -5.49 -20.73
C ASP A 103 -8.57 -6.42 -20.61
N SER A 104 -8.81 -7.72 -20.86
CA SER A 104 -7.81 -8.79 -20.88
C SER A 104 -6.60 -8.41 -21.73
N SER A 105 -5.43 -8.42 -21.12
CA SER A 105 -4.18 -8.09 -21.79
C SER A 105 -3.67 -9.25 -22.65
N LEU A 106 -2.78 -8.95 -23.61
CA LEU A 106 -2.06 -9.99 -24.36
C LEU A 106 -1.39 -11.00 -23.41
N ASP A 107 -0.94 -10.53 -22.25
CA ASP A 107 -0.29 -11.35 -21.25
C ASP A 107 -1.23 -12.37 -20.59
N ASP A 108 -2.52 -12.04 -20.42
CA ASP A 108 -3.52 -13.00 -19.92
C ASP A 108 -3.75 -14.13 -20.94
N ARG A 109 -3.69 -13.81 -22.24
CA ARG A 109 -3.72 -14.81 -23.30
C ARG A 109 -2.46 -15.69 -23.28
N ILE A 110 -1.28 -15.10 -23.13
CA ILE A 110 -0.02 -15.85 -23.05
C ILE A 110 -0.05 -16.82 -21.88
N VAL A 111 -0.55 -16.39 -20.70
CA VAL A 111 -0.67 -17.27 -19.53
C VAL A 111 -1.59 -18.46 -19.81
N ASN A 112 -2.71 -18.23 -20.49
CA ASN A 112 -3.62 -19.32 -20.85
C ASN A 112 -2.98 -20.30 -21.84
N ASP A 113 -2.35 -19.77 -22.89
CA ASP A 113 -1.74 -20.57 -23.96
C ASP A 113 -0.49 -21.33 -23.46
N ALA A 114 0.22 -20.80 -22.46
CA ALA A 114 1.38 -21.41 -21.82
C ALA A 114 1.04 -22.23 -20.56
N LYS A 115 -0.25 -22.46 -20.24
CA LYS A 115 -0.68 -23.05 -18.96
C LYS A 115 0.01 -24.37 -18.61
N HIS A 116 0.24 -25.24 -19.58
CA HIS A 116 0.95 -26.51 -19.36
C HIS A 116 2.43 -26.32 -19.02
N ALA A 117 3.14 -25.50 -19.79
CA ALA A 117 4.55 -25.19 -19.52
C ALA A 117 4.71 -24.48 -18.17
N LEU A 118 3.79 -23.59 -17.81
CA LEU A 118 3.74 -22.94 -16.50
C LEU A 118 3.52 -23.91 -15.33
N GLN A 119 2.91 -25.08 -15.58
CA GLN A 119 2.80 -26.18 -14.62
C GLN A 119 4.01 -27.13 -14.63
N GLY A 120 5.10 -26.75 -15.31
CA GLY A 120 6.31 -27.57 -15.46
C GLY A 120 6.16 -28.71 -16.46
N LYS A 121 5.10 -28.72 -17.28
CA LYS A 121 4.80 -29.79 -18.23
C LYS A 121 5.18 -29.37 -19.65
N GLY A 122 6.38 -29.78 -20.05
CA GLY A 122 6.88 -29.61 -21.41
C GLY A 122 7.32 -28.18 -21.74
N LYS A 123 7.59 -27.96 -23.02
CA LYS A 123 8.00 -26.66 -23.57
C LYS A 123 6.93 -26.14 -24.52
N VAL A 124 6.76 -24.82 -24.59
CA VAL A 124 5.83 -24.18 -25.52
C VAL A 124 6.53 -23.05 -26.27
N ALA A 125 6.27 -22.96 -27.57
CA ALA A 125 6.69 -21.84 -28.42
C ALA A 125 5.44 -21.13 -28.94
N LEU A 126 5.27 -19.85 -28.62
CA LEU A 126 4.10 -19.05 -28.95
C LEU A 126 4.50 -17.85 -29.79
N LYS A 127 3.62 -17.45 -30.72
CA LYS A 127 3.87 -16.29 -31.59
C LYS A 127 2.70 -15.32 -31.58
N TYR A 128 2.98 -14.04 -31.40
CA TYR A 128 1.95 -12.99 -31.35
C TYR A 128 2.31 -11.77 -32.21
N LYS A 129 1.28 -11.12 -32.76
CA LYS A 129 1.42 -9.76 -33.29
C LYS A 129 1.24 -8.76 -32.15
N ILE A 130 2.12 -7.76 -32.08
CA ILE A 130 2.11 -6.73 -31.04
C ILE A 130 2.00 -5.34 -31.67
N ASN A 131 1.71 -4.34 -30.84
CA ASN A 131 1.71 -2.93 -31.18
C ASN A 131 1.97 -2.11 -29.90
N ASN A 132 1.96 -0.78 -30.00
CA ASN A 132 2.25 0.12 -28.88
C ASN A 132 1.23 0.07 -27.71
N ILE A 133 0.04 -0.50 -27.90
CA ILE A 133 -0.93 -0.68 -26.81
C ILE A 133 -0.67 -1.96 -25.99
N CYS A 134 0.05 -2.94 -26.56
CA CYS A 134 0.48 -4.16 -25.86
C CYS A 134 1.62 -3.84 -24.88
N ARG A 135 1.26 -3.44 -23.66
CA ARG A 135 2.22 -3.13 -22.58
C ARG A 135 2.42 -4.32 -21.64
N ASN A 136 3.62 -4.38 -21.05
CA ASN A 136 3.99 -5.32 -19.99
C ASN A 136 3.89 -6.81 -20.38
N ILE A 137 4.21 -7.12 -21.65
CA ILE A 137 4.17 -8.50 -22.16
C ILE A 137 5.17 -9.36 -21.39
N GLY A 138 4.75 -10.53 -20.92
CA GLY A 138 5.56 -11.49 -20.17
C GLY A 138 5.64 -11.20 -18.67
N THR A 139 5.12 -10.09 -18.17
CA THR A 139 5.23 -9.73 -16.74
C THR A 139 4.42 -10.66 -15.84
N ARG A 140 3.19 -11.00 -16.23
CA ARG A 140 2.31 -11.95 -15.52
C ARG A 140 2.84 -13.37 -15.62
N VAL A 141 3.36 -13.77 -16.78
CA VAL A 141 4.03 -15.06 -16.98
C VAL A 141 5.22 -15.17 -16.03
N SER A 142 6.10 -14.16 -16.02
CA SER A 142 7.25 -14.07 -15.12
C SER A 142 6.82 -14.08 -13.65
N GLY A 143 5.78 -13.32 -13.30
CA GLY A 143 5.22 -13.29 -11.94
C GLY A 143 4.70 -14.65 -11.48
N ILE A 144 4.02 -15.40 -12.35
CA ILE A 144 3.58 -16.77 -12.05
C ILE A 144 4.79 -17.69 -11.85
N ILE A 145 5.81 -17.60 -12.69
CA ILE A 145 7.03 -18.39 -12.56
C ILE A 145 7.74 -18.09 -11.24
N GLY A 146 7.97 -16.81 -10.93
CA GLY A 146 8.61 -16.40 -9.68
C GLY A 146 7.79 -16.79 -8.44
N TYR A 147 6.47 -16.66 -8.50
CA TYR A 147 5.59 -17.08 -7.39
C TYR A 147 5.60 -18.60 -7.17
N THR A 148 5.68 -19.38 -8.25
CA THR A 148 5.54 -20.85 -8.18
C THR A 148 6.88 -21.55 -7.96
N TYR A 149 7.96 -21.06 -8.57
CA TYR A 149 9.26 -21.72 -8.62
C TYR A 149 10.40 -20.92 -7.97
N GLY A 150 10.13 -19.68 -7.54
CA GLY A 150 11.16 -18.80 -6.97
C GLY A 150 12.31 -18.55 -7.93
N ASP A 151 13.52 -18.38 -7.37
CA ASP A 151 14.72 -18.04 -8.13
C ASP A 151 15.19 -19.15 -9.08
N GLN A 152 14.78 -20.40 -8.86
CA GLN A 152 15.13 -21.52 -9.74
C GLN A 152 14.38 -21.44 -11.07
N GLY A 153 13.17 -20.86 -11.06
CA GLY A 153 12.34 -20.71 -12.24
C GLY A 153 12.00 -22.03 -12.95
N LEU A 154 11.68 -21.92 -14.24
CA LEU A 154 11.51 -23.07 -15.13
C LEU A 154 12.81 -23.34 -15.90
N PRO A 155 13.05 -24.57 -16.36
CA PRO A 155 14.17 -24.88 -17.24
C PRO A 155 14.23 -23.92 -18.44
N ALA A 156 15.43 -23.55 -18.88
CA ALA A 156 15.62 -22.64 -20.00
C ALA A 156 14.88 -23.11 -21.26
N GLY A 157 14.16 -22.18 -21.90
CA GLY A 157 13.34 -22.44 -23.07
C GLY A 157 12.04 -23.21 -22.80
N SER A 158 11.56 -23.26 -21.55
CA SER A 158 10.23 -23.84 -21.25
C SER A 158 9.09 -23.04 -21.88
N ILE A 159 9.24 -21.73 -22.00
CA ILE A 159 8.32 -20.84 -22.69
C ILE A 159 9.15 -19.97 -23.63
N ASP A 160 8.91 -20.08 -24.92
CA ASP A 160 9.52 -19.27 -25.96
C ASP A 160 8.43 -18.40 -26.60
N LEU A 161 8.64 -17.07 -26.62
CA LEU A 161 7.69 -16.09 -27.12
C LEU A 161 8.31 -15.32 -28.28
N THR A 162 7.81 -15.54 -29.50
CA THR A 162 8.14 -14.70 -30.65
C THR A 162 7.10 -13.59 -30.81
N LEU A 163 7.54 -12.34 -30.75
CA LEU A 163 6.66 -11.17 -30.88
C LEU A 163 7.00 -10.41 -32.16
N ASN A 164 5.99 -10.10 -32.97
CA ASN A 164 6.14 -9.35 -34.23
C ASN A 164 5.30 -8.07 -34.18
N GLY A 165 5.91 -6.89 -34.27
CA GLY A 165 5.17 -5.63 -34.33
C GLY A 165 6.05 -4.41 -34.24
#